data_AF-A0A3D1XWB7-F1
#
_entry.id   AF-A0A3D1XWB7-F1
#
_cell.length_a   1.000
_cell.length_b   1.000
_cell.length_c   1.000
_cell.angle_alpha   90.00
_cell.angle_beta   90.00
_cell.angle_gamma   90.00
#
_symmetry.space_group_name_H-M   'P 1'
#
loop_
_entity.id
_entity.type
_entity.pdbx_description
1 polymer ?
#
loop_
_entity_poly.entity_id
_entity_poly.type
_entity_poly.pdbx_seq_one_letter_code
_entity_poly.pdbx_strand_id
1 'polypeptide(L)'
;MKKIIFLVILLLLFPSCFKRGLERPPKIANIKIYFSSQIDIPAELISLISKSKKSIHLACYEISLPSVVKALSKARERKIDVKVITDRGKSALMHHKFIIIDGEIVWTGSFNLTPGAAYQDDNNVIIINSSQLAENFEAKFKNMWEGNYYSSLKPPYSIVKIHPHLTPPPFPHLLSSPLEGEEGKERGINNIKI
;
A
#
# COMPACT_ATOMS: atom_id res chain seq x y z
N MET A 1 -5.77 34.73 45.36
CA MET A 1 -4.47 34.09 45.09
C MET A 1 -4.40 32.63 45.50
N LYS A 2 -4.85 32.22 46.70
CA LYS A 2 -4.81 30.81 47.15
C LYS A 2 -5.69 29.81 46.36
N LYS A 3 -6.82 30.26 45.77
CA LYS A 3 -7.71 29.40 44.96
C LYS A 3 -7.16 29.07 43.56
N ILE A 4 -6.31 29.92 42.99
CA ILE A 4 -5.70 29.72 41.66
C ILE A 4 -4.54 28.71 41.75
N ILE A 5 -3.78 28.75 42.85
CA ILE A 5 -2.69 27.80 43.12
C ILE A 5 -3.22 26.36 43.26
N PHE A 6 -4.42 26.19 43.82
CA PHE A 6 -5.04 24.87 43.97
C PHE A 6 -5.47 24.23 42.63
N LEU A 7 -5.86 25.05 41.64
CA LEU A 7 -6.29 24.58 40.31
C LEU A 7 -5.10 24.13 39.45
N VAL A 8 -3.94 24.79 39.59
CA VAL A 8 -2.71 24.44 38.86
C VAL A 8 -2.08 23.15 39.40
N ILE A 9 -2.19 22.91 40.71
CA ILE A 9 -1.70 21.67 41.34
C ILE A 9 -2.55 20.46 40.92
N LEU A 10 -3.86 20.63 40.69
CA LEU A 10 -4.73 19.54 40.23
C LEU A 10 -4.38 19.06 38.80
N LEU A 11 -3.85 19.92 37.94
CA LEU A 11 -3.38 19.58 36.59
C LEU A 11 -2.00 18.89 36.57
N LEU A 12 -1.19 19.06 37.62
CA LEU A 12 0.15 18.47 37.74
C LEU A 12 0.16 17.12 38.48
N LEU A 13 -0.94 16.74 39.13
CA LEU A 13 -1.07 15.49 39.91
C LEU A 13 -1.70 14.32 39.14
N PHE A 14 -1.97 14.46 37.83
CA PHE A 14 -2.35 13.35 36.96
C PHE A 14 -1.27 13.01 35.93
N PRO A 15 -0.10 12.47 36.31
CA PRO A 15 0.83 11.89 35.36
C PRO A 15 0.36 10.46 35.02
N SER A 16 -0.81 10.30 34.39
CA SER A 16 -1.27 8.97 33.96
C SER A 16 -2.36 9.03 32.89
N CYS A 17 -2.06 8.42 31.75
CA CYS A 17 -3.00 7.96 30.73
C CYS A 17 -3.66 9.00 29.81
N PHE A 18 -2.86 9.63 28.96
CA PHE A 18 -3.32 9.93 27.59
C PHE A 18 -2.28 9.55 26.54
N LYS A 19 -1.91 8.27 26.52
CA LYS A 19 -1.41 7.57 25.33
C LYS A 19 -2.34 6.42 24.96
N ARG A 20 -3.66 6.61 25.12
CA ARG A 20 -4.59 5.86 24.27
C ARG A 20 -4.57 6.60 22.95
N GLY A 21 -3.93 6.00 21.94
CA GLY A 21 -4.08 6.47 20.58
C GLY A 21 -5.57 6.70 20.37
N LEU A 22 -5.94 7.93 20.03
CA LEU A 22 -7.29 8.22 19.56
C LEU A 22 -7.52 7.24 18.42
N GLU A 23 -8.26 6.16 18.68
CA GLU A 23 -8.66 5.21 17.65
C GLU A 23 -9.46 6.04 16.65
N ARG A 24 -8.79 6.46 15.57
CA ARG A 24 -9.46 7.17 14.50
C ARG A 24 -10.57 6.24 14.05
N PRO A 25 -11.84 6.70 14.00
CA PRO A 25 -12.93 5.84 13.58
C PRO A 25 -12.53 5.22 12.23
N PRO A 26 -12.68 3.90 12.06
CA PRO A 26 -12.20 3.22 10.87
C PRO A 26 -12.88 3.87 9.66
N LYS A 27 -12.08 4.57 8.85
CA LYS A 27 -12.54 5.16 7.59
C LYS A 27 -13.00 3.98 6.72
N ILE A 28 -14.18 4.12 6.12
CA ILE A 28 -14.81 3.06 5.33
C ILE A 28 -13.80 2.52 4.32
N ALA A 29 -13.55 1.20 4.41
CA ALA A 29 -12.49 0.57 3.65
C ALA A 29 -13.02 0.01 2.35
N ASN A 30 -12.78 0.73 1.26
CA ASN A 30 -12.99 0.21 -0.09
C ASN A 30 -11.80 -0.65 -0.49
N ILE A 31 -12.09 -1.86 -0.98
CA ILE A 31 -11.12 -2.76 -1.60
C ILE A 31 -11.38 -2.73 -3.10
N LYS A 32 -10.34 -2.48 -3.88
CA LYS A 32 -10.33 -2.73 -5.33
C LYS A 32 -9.36 -3.85 -5.62
N ILE A 33 -9.73 -4.73 -6.54
CA ILE A 33 -8.86 -5.81 -7.03
C ILE A 33 -8.76 -5.70 -8.55
N TYR A 34 -7.57 -5.93 -9.05
CA TYR A 34 -7.26 -5.91 -10.47
C TYR A 34 -6.36 -7.08 -10.81
N PHE A 35 -6.65 -7.72 -11.94
CA PHE A 35 -5.77 -8.68 -12.60
C PHE A 35 -5.12 -8.01 -13.81
N SER A 36 -3.87 -8.32 -14.12
CA SER A 36 -3.12 -7.69 -15.22
C SER A 36 -3.77 -7.93 -16.58
N SER A 37 -4.56 -9.00 -16.72
CA SER A 37 -5.37 -9.29 -17.90
C SER A 37 -6.57 -8.35 -18.10
N GLN A 38 -6.98 -7.60 -17.07
CA GLN A 38 -8.19 -6.77 -17.09
C GLN A 38 -7.91 -5.29 -17.29
N ILE A 39 -6.78 -4.79 -16.79
CA ILE A 39 -6.47 -3.36 -16.77
C ILE A 39 -4.96 -3.08 -16.91
N ASP A 40 -4.64 -1.85 -17.30
CA ASP A 40 -3.28 -1.28 -17.16
C ASP A 40 -3.01 -0.93 -15.68
N ILE A 41 -2.43 -1.89 -14.96
CA ILE A 41 -2.03 -1.73 -13.54
C ILE A 41 -1.05 -0.55 -13.36
N PRO A 42 -0.01 -0.36 -14.19
CA PRO A 42 0.85 0.82 -14.14
C PRO A 42 0.09 2.15 -14.20
N ALA A 43 -0.88 2.29 -15.10
CA ALA A 43 -1.67 3.51 -15.23
C ALA A 43 -2.49 3.81 -13.96
N GLU A 44 -3.13 2.80 -13.36
CA GLU A 44 -3.85 2.95 -12.09
C GLU A 44 -2.91 3.36 -10.95
N LEU A 45 -1.73 2.75 -10.85
CA LEU A 45 -0.73 3.12 -9.84
C LEU A 45 -0.23 4.56 -10.05
N ILE A 46 0.06 4.97 -11.28
CA ILE A 46 0.48 6.34 -11.62
C ILE A 46 -0.62 7.34 -11.25
N SER A 47 -1.89 7.00 -11.49
CA SER A 47 -3.05 7.80 -11.07
C SER A 47 -3.05 8.02 -9.56
N LEU A 48 -2.83 6.98 -8.75
CA LEU A 48 -2.73 7.10 -7.28
C LEU A 48 -1.53 7.97 -6.85
N ILE A 49 -0.35 7.75 -7.43
CA ILE A 49 0.87 8.53 -7.16
C ILE A 49 0.66 10.01 -7.51
N SER A 50 -0.04 10.31 -8.60
CA SER A 50 -0.30 11.69 -9.01
C SER A 50 -1.23 12.44 -8.04
N LYS A 51 -2.17 11.71 -7.41
CA LYS A 51 -3.18 12.24 -6.49
C LYS A 51 -2.68 12.39 -5.06
N SER A 52 -1.58 11.72 -4.69
CA SER A 52 -1.03 11.77 -3.33
C SER A 52 -0.67 13.19 -2.89
N LYS A 53 -0.79 13.44 -1.58
CA LYS A 53 -0.63 14.77 -0.97
C LYS A 53 0.40 14.84 0.15
N LYS A 54 0.82 13.72 0.72
CA LYS A 54 1.66 13.67 1.92
C LYS A 54 2.87 12.77 1.73
N SER A 55 2.67 11.49 1.43
CA SER A 55 3.74 10.50 1.42
C SER A 55 3.48 9.34 0.46
N ILE A 56 4.58 8.75 -0.03
CA ILE A 56 4.61 7.51 -0.79
C ILE A 56 5.78 6.68 -0.25
N HIS A 57 5.48 5.58 0.43
CA HIS A 57 6.48 4.64 0.91
C HIS A 57 6.34 3.32 0.16
N LEU A 58 7.36 2.96 -0.61
CA LEU A 58 7.37 1.83 -1.53
C LEU A 58 8.42 0.81 -1.07
N ALA A 59 7.99 -0.43 -0.82
CA ALA A 59 8.89 -1.57 -0.70
C ALA A 59 8.57 -2.57 -1.81
N CYS A 60 9.54 -2.78 -2.71
CA CYS A 60 9.39 -3.71 -3.82
C CYS A 60 10.64 -4.57 -4.00
N TYR A 61 10.44 -5.83 -4.35
CA TYR A 61 11.52 -6.71 -4.81
C TYR A 61 12.31 -6.06 -5.96
N GLU A 62 11.61 -5.70 -7.04
CA GLU A 62 12.23 -5.07 -8.21
C GLU A 62 11.43 -3.85 -8.70
N ILE A 63 12.16 -2.82 -9.13
CA ILE A 63 11.64 -1.66 -9.85
C ILE A 63 12.56 -1.30 -11.02
N SER A 64 12.01 -1.41 -12.22
CA SER A 64 12.65 -1.08 -13.51
C SER A 64 11.67 -0.45 -14.51
N LEU A 65 10.40 -0.25 -14.14
CA LEU A 65 9.38 0.36 -14.99
C LEU A 65 9.54 1.90 -15.06
N PRO A 66 9.94 2.49 -16.21
CA PRO A 66 10.31 3.91 -16.27
C PRO A 66 9.17 4.87 -15.98
N SER A 67 7.93 4.52 -16.34
CA SER A 67 6.74 5.36 -16.14
C SER A 67 6.45 5.57 -14.64
N VAL A 68 6.57 4.52 -13.84
CA VAL A 68 6.39 4.58 -12.38
C VAL A 68 7.54 5.34 -11.72
N VAL A 69 8.79 5.10 -12.12
CA VAL A 69 9.95 5.86 -11.63
C VAL A 69 9.78 7.35 -11.90
N LYS A 70 9.35 7.73 -13.11
CA LYS A 70 9.05 9.12 -13.47
C LYS A 70 7.93 9.71 -12.62
N ALA A 71 6.87 8.94 -12.33
CA ALA A 71 5.77 9.39 -11.49
C ALA A 71 6.21 9.67 -10.05
N LEU A 72 7.08 8.81 -9.48
CA LEU A 72 7.68 9.01 -8.15
C LEU A 72 8.57 10.26 -8.11
N SER A 73 9.39 10.48 -9.13
CA SER A 73 10.21 11.70 -9.25
C SER A 73 9.33 12.96 -9.28
N LYS A 74 8.25 12.96 -10.08
CA LYS A 74 7.27 14.07 -10.09
C LYS A 74 6.59 14.27 -8.73
N ALA A 75 6.37 13.20 -7.96
CA ALA A 75 5.82 13.34 -6.61
C ALA A 75 6.79 14.05 -5.67
N ARG A 76 8.10 13.74 -5.76
CA ARG A 76 9.14 14.47 -5.02
C ARG A 76 9.21 15.94 -5.40
N GLU A 77 9.08 16.29 -6.68
CA GLU A 77 9.01 17.68 -7.14
C GLU A 77 7.83 18.44 -6.49
N ARG A 78 6.70 17.74 -6.26
CA ARG A 78 5.54 18.27 -5.52
C ARG A 78 5.73 18.27 -3.99
N LYS A 79 6.94 18.02 -3.49
CA LYS A 79 7.30 17.95 -2.06
C LYS A 79 6.59 16.84 -1.27
N ILE A 80 6.20 15.77 -1.96
CA ILE A 80 5.71 14.54 -1.31
C ILE A 80 6.90 13.79 -0.70
N ASP A 81 6.75 13.24 0.51
CA ASP A 81 7.77 12.38 1.13
C ASP A 81 7.79 11.03 0.41
N VAL A 82 8.81 10.79 -0.42
CA VAL A 82 8.95 9.55 -1.20
C VAL A 82 10.13 8.75 -0.69
N LYS A 83 9.86 7.53 -0.21
CA LYS A 83 10.87 6.58 0.26
C LYS A 83 10.72 5.26 -0.48
N VAL A 84 11.83 4.68 -0.92
CA VAL A 84 11.85 3.46 -1.74
C VAL A 84 12.87 2.47 -1.18
N ILE A 85 12.41 1.27 -0.85
CA ILE A 85 13.24 0.12 -0.49
C ILE A 85 13.17 -0.88 -1.65
N THR A 86 14.34 -1.28 -2.15
CA THR A 86 14.47 -2.28 -3.22
C THR A 86 15.43 -3.37 -2.84
N ASP A 87 15.23 -4.58 -3.35
CA ASP A 87 16.13 -5.69 -3.07
C ASP A 87 17.17 -5.89 -4.19
N ARG A 88 18.25 -5.09 -4.14
CA ARG A 88 19.31 -5.10 -5.17
C ARG A 88 20.60 -5.80 -4.71
N GLY A 89 20.52 -6.63 -3.68
CA GLY A 89 21.67 -7.31 -3.06
C GLY A 89 21.93 -8.73 -3.59
N LYS A 90 23.14 -9.27 -3.35
CA LYS A 90 23.56 -10.61 -3.82
C LYS A 90 22.70 -11.77 -3.29
N SER A 91 22.01 -11.60 -2.17
CA SER A 91 21.17 -12.65 -1.58
C SER A 91 19.67 -12.47 -1.84
N ALA A 92 19.26 -11.35 -2.45
CA ALA A 92 17.88 -10.85 -2.59
C ALA A 92 16.76 -11.70 -1.95
N LEU A 93 16.43 -11.42 -0.68
CA LEU A 93 15.41 -12.15 0.10
C LEU A 93 14.14 -11.33 0.44
N MET A 94 14.11 -10.03 0.17
CA MET A 94 12.97 -9.15 0.43
C MET A 94 11.98 -9.21 -0.74
N HIS A 95 10.92 -10.02 -0.58
CA HIS A 95 9.97 -10.30 -1.66
C HIS A 95 8.68 -9.45 -1.62
N HIS A 96 8.63 -8.40 -0.79
CA HIS A 96 7.46 -7.53 -0.72
C HIS A 96 7.21 -6.81 -2.05
N LYS A 97 5.94 -6.55 -2.36
CA LYS A 97 5.49 -5.61 -3.39
C LYS A 97 4.34 -4.80 -2.81
N PHE A 98 4.65 -3.76 -2.04
CA PHE A 98 3.62 -2.89 -1.49
C PHE A 98 4.01 -1.41 -1.55
N ILE A 99 2.98 -0.56 -1.58
CA ILE A 99 3.08 0.89 -1.54
C ILE A 99 2.06 1.41 -0.53
N ILE A 100 2.52 2.28 0.37
CA ILE A 100 1.69 3.02 1.30
C ILE A 100 1.59 4.45 0.78
N ILE A 101 0.38 4.93 0.55
CA ILE A 101 0.12 6.29 0.06
C ILE A 101 -0.63 7.07 1.12
N ASP A 102 -0.07 8.21 1.51
CA ASP A 102 -0.62 9.18 2.47
C ASP A 102 -1.00 8.61 3.85
N GLY A 103 -0.51 7.42 4.20
CA GLY A 103 -0.87 6.69 5.41
C GLY A 103 -2.33 6.20 5.42
N GLU A 104 -2.97 6.12 4.25
CA GLU A 104 -4.37 5.71 4.13
C GLU A 104 -4.57 4.56 3.13
N ILE A 105 -3.79 4.51 2.06
CA ILE A 105 -3.95 3.52 0.99
C ILE A 105 -2.79 2.53 1.05
N VAL A 106 -3.11 1.25 0.99
CA VAL A 106 -2.16 0.16 0.74
C VAL A 106 -2.44 -0.41 -0.65
N TRP A 107 -1.46 -0.31 -1.53
CA TRP A 107 -1.40 -1.00 -2.81
C TRP A 107 -0.46 -2.19 -2.64
N THR A 108 -0.90 -3.42 -2.95
CA THR A 108 -0.07 -4.63 -2.77
C THR A 108 -0.53 -5.75 -3.71
N GLY A 109 0.31 -6.75 -3.96
CA GLY A 109 -0.04 -7.90 -4.80
C GLY A 109 1.15 -8.73 -5.21
N SER A 110 1.02 -9.46 -6.32
CA SER A 110 2.13 -10.21 -6.94
C SER A 110 2.98 -9.34 -7.86
N PHE A 111 2.42 -8.21 -8.32
CA PHE A 111 2.97 -7.36 -9.38
C PHE A 111 4.32 -6.72 -9.00
N ASN A 112 5.40 -7.12 -9.67
CA ASN A 112 6.69 -6.43 -9.62
C ASN A 112 6.64 -5.15 -10.48
N LEU A 113 7.39 -4.10 -10.14
CA LEU A 113 7.38 -2.84 -10.90
C LEU A 113 8.33 -2.91 -12.09
N THR A 114 8.15 -3.91 -12.97
CA THR A 114 9.01 -4.22 -14.11
C THR A 114 8.20 -4.30 -15.41
N PRO A 115 8.82 -4.11 -16.59
CA PRO A 115 8.12 -4.28 -17.86
C PRO A 115 7.55 -5.69 -18.09
N GLY A 116 8.25 -6.75 -17.63
CA GLY A 116 7.75 -8.12 -17.73
C GLY A 116 6.43 -8.32 -16.96
N ALA A 117 6.41 -7.87 -15.71
CA ALA A 117 5.20 -7.93 -14.88
C ALA A 117 4.03 -7.10 -15.46
N ALA A 118 4.34 -5.99 -16.13
CA ALA A 118 3.34 -5.11 -16.72
C ALA A 118 2.70 -5.64 -18.00
N TYR A 119 3.45 -6.39 -18.82
CA TYR A 119 3.02 -6.69 -20.19
C TYR A 119 3.10 -8.17 -20.58
N GLN A 120 3.63 -9.04 -19.72
CA GLN A 120 3.87 -10.46 -20.06
C GLN A 120 3.40 -11.45 -18.99
N ASP A 121 3.42 -11.05 -17.72
CA ASP A 121 3.09 -11.94 -16.61
C ASP A 121 1.62 -11.77 -16.16
N ASP A 122 1.00 -12.88 -15.75
CA ASP A 122 -0.29 -12.84 -15.07
C ASP A 122 -0.09 -12.47 -13.59
N ASN A 123 -0.63 -11.32 -13.20
CA ASN A 123 -0.43 -10.71 -11.89
C ASN A 123 -1.73 -10.16 -11.33
N ASN A 124 -1.75 -9.99 -10.01
CA ASN A 124 -2.84 -9.30 -9.33
C ASN A 124 -2.33 -8.15 -8.46
N VAL A 125 -3.22 -7.19 -8.25
CA VAL A 125 -3.05 -6.06 -7.33
C VAL A 125 -4.34 -5.85 -6.55
N ILE A 126 -4.19 -5.51 -5.28
CA ILE A 126 -5.26 -5.11 -4.38
C ILE A 126 -4.93 -3.71 -3.86
N ILE A 127 -5.90 -2.81 -3.93
CA ILE A 127 -5.82 -1.46 -3.36
C ILE A 127 -6.83 -1.38 -2.23
N ILE A 128 -6.35 -1.12 -1.02
CA ILE A 128 -7.14 -1.11 0.19
C ILE A 128 -7.03 0.27 0.82
N ASN A 129 -8.16 0.97 0.96
CA ASN A 129 -8.21 2.21 1.73
C ASN A 129 -8.46 1.86 3.21
N SER A 130 -7.43 1.88 4.05
CA SER A 130 -7.57 1.65 5.48
C SER A 130 -6.36 2.22 6.20
N SER A 131 -6.57 3.22 7.05
CA SER A 131 -5.48 3.80 7.85
C SER A 131 -4.88 2.81 8.84
N GLN A 132 -5.68 1.87 9.38
CA GLN A 132 -5.19 0.82 10.28
C GLN A 132 -4.29 -0.16 9.54
N LEU A 133 -4.67 -0.54 8.32
CA LEU A 133 -3.83 -1.40 7.48
C LEU A 133 -2.56 -0.66 7.06
N ALA A 134 -2.70 0.60 6.63
CA ALA A 134 -1.55 1.44 6.28
C ALA A 134 -0.58 1.56 7.46
N GLU A 135 -1.06 1.73 8.69
CA GLU A 135 -0.22 1.77 9.90
C GLU A 135 0.55 0.45 10.12
N ASN A 136 -0.05 -0.70 9.86
CA ASN A 136 0.65 -1.99 9.92
C ASN A 136 1.77 -2.08 8.90
N PHE A 137 1.49 -1.74 7.64
CA PHE A 137 2.49 -1.76 6.57
C PHE A 137 3.59 -0.72 6.82
N GLU A 138 3.23 0.45 7.33
CA GLU A 138 4.15 1.52 7.70
C GLU A 138 5.10 1.08 8.82
N ALA A 139 4.60 0.34 9.81
CA ALA A 139 5.44 -0.22 10.87
C ALA A 139 6.49 -1.19 10.29
N LYS A 140 6.09 -2.08 9.36
CA LYS A 140 7.05 -2.96 8.67
C LYS A 140 8.01 -2.17 7.79
N PHE A 141 7.53 -1.16 7.06
CA PHE A 141 8.35 -0.30 6.21
C PHE A 141 9.43 0.42 7.01
N LYS A 142 9.07 1.07 8.12
CA LYS A 142 10.02 1.77 9.00
C LYS A 142 11.08 0.83 9.57
N ASN A 143 10.65 -0.33 10.04
CA ASN A 143 11.56 -1.36 10.54
C ASN A 143 12.59 -1.77 9.46
N MET A 144 12.16 -1.96 8.20
CA MET A 144 13.07 -2.22 7.09
C MET A 144 13.95 -1.02 6.74
N TRP A 145 13.40 0.20 6.79
CA TRP A 145 14.12 1.46 6.53
C TRP A 145 15.27 1.69 7.53
N GLU A 146 15.11 1.19 8.76
CA GLU A 146 16.12 1.19 9.82
C GLU A 146 17.13 0.04 9.69
N GLY A 147 17.04 -0.80 8.65
CA GLY A 147 17.95 -1.92 8.39
C GLY A 147 17.51 -3.26 8.95
N ASN A 148 16.36 -3.34 9.62
CA ASN A 148 15.85 -4.56 10.24
C ASN A 148 14.93 -5.35 9.26
N TYR A 149 15.52 -5.85 8.18
CA TYR A 149 14.76 -6.49 7.09
C TYR A 149 14.04 -7.79 7.51
N TYR A 150 14.72 -8.63 8.29
CA TYR A 150 14.27 -10.00 8.64
C TYR A 150 13.69 -10.13 10.04
N SER A 151 13.63 -9.06 10.82
CA SER A 151 13.09 -9.15 12.17
C SER A 151 11.59 -9.43 12.15
N SER A 152 11.17 -10.29 13.07
CA SER A 152 9.76 -10.50 13.38
C SER A 152 9.21 -9.23 14.02
N LEU A 153 8.22 -8.63 13.38
CA LEU A 153 7.51 -7.46 13.88
C LEU A 153 6.06 -7.85 14.15
N LYS A 154 5.58 -7.59 15.36
CA LYS A 154 4.15 -7.68 15.65
C LYS A 154 3.46 -6.44 15.06
N PRO A 155 2.44 -6.60 14.20
CA PRO A 155 1.73 -5.45 13.65
C PRO A 155 0.97 -4.69 14.76
N PRO A 156 0.86 -3.36 14.68
CA PRO A 156 0.02 -2.54 15.56
C PRO A 156 -1.42 -3.06 15.71
N TYR A 157 -2.04 -3.49 14.61
CA TYR A 157 -3.36 -4.10 14.60
C TYR A 157 -3.28 -5.54 14.07
N SER A 158 -3.43 -6.52 14.96
CA SER A 158 -3.47 -7.93 14.55
C SER A 158 -4.69 -8.29 13.70
N ILE A 159 -5.79 -7.53 13.83
CA ILE A 159 -7.01 -7.69 13.03
C ILE A 159 -7.44 -6.31 12.56
N VAL A 160 -7.57 -6.13 11.25
CA VAL A 160 -8.14 -4.94 10.63
C VAL A 160 -9.52 -5.29 10.09
N LYS A 161 -10.58 -4.68 10.63
CA LYS A 161 -11.95 -4.89 10.15
C LYS A 161 -12.24 -3.96 8.98
N ILE A 162 -12.47 -4.55 7.82
CA ILE A 162 -12.92 -3.82 6.62
C ILE A 162 -14.44 -3.90 6.57
N HIS A 163 -15.10 -2.77 6.80
CA HIS A 163 -16.56 -2.68 6.70
C HIS A 163 -16.91 -2.37 5.24
N PRO A 164 -17.63 -3.25 4.54
CA PRO A 164 -18.08 -2.97 3.18
C PRO A 164 -19.04 -1.78 3.19
N HIS A 165 -18.98 -0.94 2.16
CA HIS A 165 -20.01 0.06 1.92
C HIS A 165 -21.33 -0.69 1.65
N LEU A 166 -22.40 -0.37 2.39
CA LEU A 166 -23.71 -1.04 2.30
C LEU A 166 -24.47 -0.76 0.99
N THR A 167 -23.84 -0.10 0.02
CA THR A 167 -24.42 0.22 -1.28
C THR A 167 -23.52 -0.38 -2.37
N PRO A 168 -24.00 -1.36 -3.16
CA PRO A 168 -23.24 -1.84 -4.30
C PRO A 168 -22.99 -0.68 -5.27
N PRO A 169 -21.79 -0.55 -5.86
CA PRO A 169 -21.57 0.44 -6.91
C PRO A 169 -22.50 0.14 -8.09
N PRO A 170 -23.03 1.15 -8.80
CA PRO A 170 -23.63 0.91 -10.11
C PRO A 170 -22.55 0.26 -10.97
N PHE A 171 -22.86 -0.91 -11.53
CA PHE A 171 -21.96 -1.64 -12.41
C PHE A 171 -21.33 -0.67 -13.43
N PRO A 172 -20.01 -0.44 -13.42
CA PRO A 172 -19.37 0.23 -14.52
C PRO A 172 -19.46 -0.72 -15.71
N HIS A 173 -20.10 -0.28 -16.80
CA HIS A 173 -20.01 -0.97 -18.08
C HIS A 173 -18.52 -1.11 -18.42
N LEU A 174 -18.04 -2.35 -18.41
CA LEU A 174 -16.74 -2.72 -18.98
C LEU A 174 -16.75 -2.29 -20.45
N LEU A 175 -15.93 -1.32 -20.82
CA LEU A 175 -15.47 -1.20 -22.20
C LEU A 175 -14.49 -2.33 -22.45
N SER A 176 -15.03 -3.49 -22.83
CA SER A 176 -14.25 -4.54 -23.45
C SER A 176 -13.89 -4.10 -24.87
N SER A 177 -12.65 -3.67 -25.09
CA SER A 177 -12.04 -3.90 -26.41
C SER A 177 -11.52 -5.34 -26.43
N PRO A 178 -11.86 -6.17 -27.42
CA PRO A 178 -11.18 -7.44 -27.60
C PRO A 178 -9.72 -7.13 -27.94
N LEU A 179 -8.78 -7.58 -27.10
CA LEU A 179 -7.44 -7.84 -27.61
C LEU A 179 -7.60 -9.09 -28.49
N GLU A 180 -7.57 -8.88 -29.81
CA GLU A 180 -7.56 -9.96 -30.79
C GLU A 180 -6.46 -10.95 -30.44
N GLY A 181 -6.81 -12.24 -30.54
CA GLY A 181 -6.02 -13.34 -30.02
C GLY A 181 -4.66 -13.47 -30.70
N GLU A 182 -3.63 -13.65 -29.87
CA GLU A 182 -2.52 -14.51 -30.25
C GLU A 182 -2.80 -15.92 -29.71
N GLU A 183 -2.75 -16.91 -30.59
CA GLU A 183 -2.80 -18.32 -30.23
C GLU A 183 -1.73 -18.62 -29.16
N GLY A 184 -2.20 -18.99 -27.97
CA GLY A 184 -1.35 -19.27 -26.84
C GLY A 184 -0.47 -20.48 -27.09
N LYS A 185 0.85 -20.26 -27.13
CA LYS A 185 1.83 -21.29 -26.79
C LYS A 185 1.52 -21.76 -25.37
N GLU A 186 1.05 -22.99 -25.17
CA GLU A 186 0.84 -23.58 -23.84
C GLU A 186 2.16 -23.51 -23.04
N ARG A 187 2.30 -22.50 -22.18
CA ARG A 187 3.48 -22.32 -21.33
C ARG A 187 3.40 -23.25 -20.13
N GLY A 188 3.49 -24.57 -20.30
CA GLY A 188 3.74 -25.53 -19.22
C GLY A 188 2.86 -25.40 -17.96
N ILE A 189 1.64 -24.87 -18.07
CA ILE A 189 0.73 -24.69 -16.93
C ILE A 189 0.16 -26.07 -16.58
N ASN A 190 0.56 -26.62 -15.44
CA ASN A 190 0.07 -27.89 -14.94
C ASN A 190 -1.10 -27.67 -13.99
N ASN A 191 -2.31 -28.01 -14.44
CA ASN A 191 -3.50 -27.99 -13.59
C ASN A 191 -3.55 -29.28 -12.76
N ILE A 192 -3.20 -29.19 -11.47
CA ILE A 192 -3.41 -30.30 -10.52
C ILE A 192 -4.81 -30.15 -9.93
N LYS A 193 -5.73 -31.03 -10.34
CA LYS A 193 -7.02 -31.20 -9.66
C LYS A 193 -6.82 -32.20 -8.51
N ILE A 194 -6.98 -31.73 -7.28
CA ILE A 194 -6.97 -32.57 -6.06
C ILE A 194 -8.37 -33.13 -5.77
#